data_AF-A0A4Y2F0M8-F1
#
_entry.id   AF-A0A4Y2F0M8-F1
#
_cell.length_a   1.000
_cell.length_b   1.000
_cell.length_c   1.000
_cell.angle_alpha   90.00
_cell.angle_beta   90.00
_cell.angle_gamma   90.00
#
_symmetry.space_group_name_H-M   'P 1'
#
loop_
_entity.id
_entity.type
_entity.pdbx_description
1 polymer ?
#
loop_
_entity_poly.entity_id
_entity_poly.type
_entity_poly.pdbx_seq_one_letter_code
_entity_poly.pdbx_strand_id
1 'polypeptide(L)'
;MERFSGFLPAFDGTARGNYGLMDQVAALHWIQENIAEFGGDANNVTLFGQGHGAACVNFLMISPMARGLFQRAIMQSGSAFSPWALARDAATFTRYLASVLDCPTRDNTALVDCIRQRSISDIMRVQLDVPDYLTAFGPTIDGIVIPSEPAVLMKNYKDLFGQYDLLFGVTKIESYFRFSAHEEKFGIDSVRRDRIFRTLVRNVFTFHLQEIYLTILNEYTDWLHPEQHPLNIFETTVEALSDVLTVAPMLKAGNYHSMSHASKTFFYVFDHQTEESDYSPRMGCVSGEELNYIFGAPLVSSLSHFSTNYTRSEYSLSRAVMTYWSNFAKTGDPNAVFVDEDEELEDRDSTRYSPVSWTQYDRLHQRYLLIGLKSKMRDHYHSHRLSFWLHLIPSLNRPGEGNLSYDHHMLDDHNNLRTYDGKVRDTPGDISKVVTEEVFYPPPLPMPTIAPTPHSTTQMPEVSTRQSQIVVKLKHPSAELAEADGSADNGTYVIEGSEPTSASVERTTVVSSSAFDMGIYSTALSVTIAVGCSLLILNVLIFAGVYYQRDRNRMELALQKANFQVSGL
;
A
#
# COMPACT_ATOMS: atom_id res chain seq x y z
N MET A 1 6.48 -1.49 -25.37
CA MET A 1 7.62 -0.95 -26.15
C MET A 1 8.54 -0.06 -25.29
N GLU A 2 8.09 0.43 -24.13
CA GLU A 2 8.78 1.50 -23.36
C GLU A 2 9.47 1.05 -22.05
N ARG A 3 9.48 -0.24 -21.72
CA ARG A 3 9.90 -0.71 -20.38
C ARG A 3 11.34 -0.36 -19.99
N PHE A 4 12.23 -0.19 -20.97
CA PHE A 4 13.67 0.01 -20.73
C PHE A 4 14.10 1.49 -20.76
N SER A 5 13.67 2.26 -21.75
CA SER A 5 14.22 3.61 -22.00
C SER A 5 13.86 4.62 -20.92
N GLY A 6 12.70 4.48 -20.27
CA GLY A 6 12.24 5.43 -19.25
C GLY A 6 12.84 5.19 -17.85
N PHE A 7 13.41 4.02 -17.57
CA PHE A 7 13.69 3.61 -16.18
C PHE A 7 15.05 2.95 -15.98
N LEU A 8 16.04 3.29 -16.82
CA LEU A 8 17.43 2.97 -16.50
C LEU A 8 17.79 3.64 -15.16
N PRO A 9 18.36 2.90 -14.17
CA PRO A 9 18.59 3.43 -12.84
C PRO A 9 19.66 4.53 -12.86
N ALA A 10 19.65 5.35 -11.82
CA ALA A 10 20.72 6.30 -11.58
C ALA A 10 22.03 5.55 -11.28
N PHE A 11 23.14 6.01 -11.86
CA PHE A 11 24.49 5.61 -11.47
C PHE A 11 25.29 6.84 -11.09
N ASP A 12 26.12 6.70 -10.07
CA ASP A 12 26.98 7.78 -9.56
C ASP A 12 27.73 8.46 -10.72
N GLY A 13 27.48 9.75 -10.89
CA GLY A 13 28.21 10.63 -11.82
C GLY A 13 27.73 10.69 -13.27
N THR A 14 26.75 9.90 -13.75
CA THR A 14 26.46 9.85 -15.22
C THR A 14 25.03 9.70 -15.70
N ALA A 15 24.13 9.09 -14.94
CA ALA A 15 22.74 8.90 -15.34
C ALA A 15 21.82 9.36 -14.22
N ARG A 16 20.89 10.27 -14.55
CA ARG A 16 19.73 10.53 -13.68
C ARG A 16 18.75 9.38 -13.90
N GLY A 17 18.26 8.75 -12.84
CA GLY A 17 17.25 7.71 -12.96
C GLY A 17 15.89 8.29 -13.30
N ASN A 18 14.87 7.43 -13.38
CA ASN A 18 13.47 7.86 -13.38
C ASN A 18 13.05 8.79 -14.53
N TYR A 19 13.63 8.65 -15.72
CA TYR A 19 13.26 9.46 -16.90
C TYR A 19 11.75 9.45 -17.17
N GLY A 20 11.09 8.31 -17.03
CA GLY A 20 9.64 8.21 -17.23
C GLY A 20 8.81 9.01 -16.21
N LEU A 21 9.30 9.21 -14.99
CA LEU A 21 8.67 10.14 -14.04
C LEU A 21 9.03 11.59 -14.38
N MET A 22 10.25 11.86 -14.85
CA MET A 22 10.64 13.20 -15.30
C MET A 22 9.83 13.65 -16.53
N ASP A 23 9.50 12.73 -17.44
CA ASP A 23 8.62 13.00 -18.58
C ASP A 23 7.21 13.39 -18.11
N GLN A 24 6.68 12.70 -17.08
CA GLN A 24 5.40 13.07 -16.46
C GLN A 24 5.47 14.45 -15.78
N VAL A 25 6.57 14.76 -15.08
CA VAL A 25 6.78 16.09 -14.48
C VAL A 25 6.88 17.17 -15.56
N ALA A 26 7.58 16.91 -16.67
CA ALA A 26 7.68 17.84 -17.80
C ALA A 26 6.29 18.07 -18.45
N ALA A 27 5.48 17.02 -18.60
CA ALA A 27 4.11 17.14 -19.08
C ALA A 27 3.24 17.97 -18.12
N LEU A 28 3.42 17.82 -16.80
CA LEU A 28 2.71 18.64 -15.81
C LEU A 28 3.12 20.12 -15.88
N HIS A 29 4.40 20.42 -16.10
CA HIS A 29 4.85 21.79 -16.37
C HIS A 29 4.20 22.35 -17.64
N TRP A 30 4.15 21.57 -18.72
CA TRP A 30 3.47 21.98 -19.94
C TRP A 30 1.99 22.28 -19.69
N ILE A 31 1.29 21.45 -18.91
CA ILE A 31 -0.12 21.69 -18.52
C ILE A 31 -0.23 23.00 -17.75
N GLN A 32 0.62 23.23 -16.75
CA GLN A 32 0.61 24.47 -15.97
C GLN A 32 0.79 25.73 -16.85
N GLU A 33 1.64 25.64 -17.87
CA GLU A 33 1.94 26.78 -18.75
C GLU A 33 0.91 26.98 -19.87
N ASN A 34 0.25 25.91 -20.35
CA ASN A 34 -0.50 25.96 -21.61
C ASN A 34 -2.00 25.63 -21.48
N ILE A 35 -2.45 24.97 -20.41
CA ILE A 35 -3.83 24.45 -20.36
C ILE A 35 -4.91 25.55 -20.39
N ALA A 36 -4.55 26.76 -19.96
CA ALA A 36 -5.43 27.94 -20.02
C ALA A 36 -5.88 28.29 -21.45
N GLU A 37 -5.02 28.06 -22.45
CA GLU A 37 -5.34 28.29 -23.87
C GLU A 37 -6.39 27.31 -24.40
N PHE A 38 -6.55 26.17 -23.73
CA PHE A 38 -7.57 25.16 -24.04
C PHE A 38 -8.84 25.33 -23.19
N GLY A 39 -8.93 26.40 -22.39
CA GLY A 39 -10.05 26.65 -21.47
C GLY A 39 -9.99 25.85 -20.16
N GLY A 40 -8.85 25.22 -19.85
CA GLY A 40 -8.63 24.56 -18.56
C GLY A 40 -8.08 25.51 -17.50
N ASP A 41 -8.19 25.11 -16.22
CA ASP A 41 -7.64 25.87 -15.09
C ASP A 41 -6.37 25.19 -14.56
N ALA A 42 -5.24 25.89 -14.68
CA ALA A 42 -3.94 25.41 -14.17
C ALA A 42 -3.91 25.26 -12.64
N ASN A 43 -4.78 25.97 -11.91
CA ASN A 43 -4.91 25.83 -10.46
C ASN A 43 -5.81 24.67 -10.04
N ASN A 44 -6.40 23.96 -11.02
CA ASN A 44 -7.37 22.90 -10.78
C ASN A 44 -7.06 21.65 -11.61
N VAL A 45 -5.85 21.12 -11.43
CA VAL A 45 -5.34 19.93 -12.09
C VAL A 45 -5.45 18.73 -11.16
N THR A 46 -6.12 17.69 -11.65
CA THR A 46 -6.24 16.39 -10.97
C THR A 46 -5.51 15.33 -11.75
N LEU A 47 -4.57 14.64 -11.09
CA LEU A 47 -3.83 13.53 -11.67
C LEU A 47 -4.50 12.20 -11.31
N PHE A 48 -4.72 11.32 -12.27
CA PHE A 48 -5.31 10.01 -12.03
C PHE A 48 -4.65 8.91 -12.84
N GLY A 49 -4.63 7.69 -12.31
CA GLY A 49 -4.07 6.54 -12.99
C GLY A 49 -4.47 5.21 -12.36
N GLN A 50 -4.25 4.13 -13.12
CA GLN A 50 -4.55 2.75 -12.74
C GLN A 50 -3.27 1.89 -12.69
N GLY A 51 -3.18 1.00 -11.70
CA GLY A 51 -2.07 0.06 -11.55
C GLY A 51 -0.71 0.75 -11.42
N HIS A 52 0.18 0.54 -12.40
CA HIS A 52 1.48 1.23 -12.45
C HIS A 52 1.33 2.75 -12.62
N GLY A 53 0.28 3.20 -13.30
CA GLY A 53 -0.06 4.63 -13.38
C GLY A 53 -0.41 5.19 -12.02
N ALA A 54 -1.21 4.48 -11.22
CA ALA A 54 -1.56 4.87 -9.85
C ALA A 54 -0.31 4.92 -8.94
N ALA A 55 0.61 3.97 -9.11
CA ALA A 55 1.90 4.00 -8.42
C ALA A 55 2.73 5.24 -8.82
N CYS A 56 2.75 5.62 -10.11
CA CYS A 56 3.40 6.85 -10.57
C CYS A 56 2.76 8.11 -9.97
N VAL A 57 1.41 8.18 -9.93
CA VAL A 57 0.69 9.27 -9.25
C VAL A 57 1.17 9.39 -7.80
N ASN A 58 1.24 8.26 -7.08
CA ASN A 58 1.67 8.25 -5.70
C ASN A 58 3.15 8.66 -5.53
N PHE A 59 4.04 8.30 -6.46
CA PHE A 59 5.43 8.78 -6.47
C PHE A 59 5.53 10.28 -6.73
N LEU A 60 4.69 10.83 -7.62
CA LEU A 60 4.64 12.26 -7.90
C LEU A 60 4.11 13.04 -6.69
N MET A 61 3.13 12.51 -5.96
CA MET A 61 2.63 13.14 -4.71
C MET A 61 3.71 13.26 -3.63
N ILE A 62 4.71 12.37 -3.62
CA ILE A 62 5.83 12.42 -2.66
C ILE A 62 7.12 12.97 -3.27
N SER A 63 7.06 13.49 -4.50
CA SER A 63 8.21 14.07 -5.18
C SER A 63 8.25 15.58 -4.97
N PRO A 64 9.37 16.15 -4.49
CA PRO A 64 9.54 17.60 -4.41
C PRO A 64 9.44 18.29 -5.79
N MET A 65 9.76 17.58 -6.87
CA MET A 65 9.74 18.11 -8.24
C MET A 65 8.33 18.36 -8.77
N ALA A 66 7.33 17.62 -8.28
CA ALA A 66 5.94 17.75 -8.73
C ALA A 66 5.10 18.66 -7.81
N ARG A 67 5.74 19.28 -6.81
CA ARG A 67 5.06 20.15 -5.84
C ARG A 67 4.47 21.37 -6.54
N GLY A 68 3.17 21.58 -6.33
CA GLY A 68 2.43 22.71 -6.89
C GLY A 68 2.02 22.56 -8.36
N LEU A 69 2.32 21.42 -9.01
CA LEU A 69 1.94 21.19 -10.41
C LEU A 69 0.53 20.58 -10.56
N PHE A 70 -0.06 20.08 -9.49
CA PHE A 70 -1.41 19.57 -9.43
C PHE A 70 -1.94 19.69 -7.99
N GLN A 71 -3.26 19.55 -7.82
CA GLN A 71 -3.92 19.78 -6.54
C GLN A 71 -4.56 18.52 -5.98
N ARG A 72 -4.92 17.55 -6.85
CA ARG A 72 -5.63 16.34 -6.44
C ARG A 72 -5.10 15.11 -7.14
N ALA A 73 -5.27 13.97 -6.49
CA ALA A 73 -4.82 12.69 -6.98
C ALA A 73 -5.94 11.64 -6.91
N ILE A 74 -6.01 10.80 -7.93
CA ILE A 74 -6.85 9.60 -7.94
C ILE A 74 -5.98 8.37 -8.20
N MET A 75 -5.99 7.42 -7.26
CA MET A 75 -5.18 6.21 -7.32
C MET A 75 -6.07 4.96 -7.43
N GLN A 76 -6.01 4.26 -8.56
CA GLN A 76 -6.83 3.08 -8.83
C GLN A 76 -5.97 1.83 -8.85
N SER A 77 -6.18 0.91 -7.91
CA SER A 77 -5.55 -0.43 -7.92
C SER A 77 -4.02 -0.43 -7.97
N GLY A 78 -3.34 0.56 -7.36
CA GLY A 78 -1.89 0.61 -7.32
C GLY A 78 -1.29 1.74 -6.46
N SER A 79 -0.22 1.43 -5.73
CA SER A 79 0.48 2.40 -4.87
C SER A 79 1.99 2.23 -4.94
N ALA A 80 2.72 3.22 -4.40
CA ALA A 80 4.18 3.13 -4.25
C ALA A 80 4.62 2.05 -3.25
N PHE A 81 3.71 1.47 -2.46
CA PHE A 81 4.00 0.37 -1.53
C PHE A 81 3.86 -1.01 -2.17
N SER A 82 3.30 -1.10 -3.38
CA SER A 82 3.16 -2.38 -4.07
C SER A 82 4.55 -2.94 -4.40
N PRO A 83 4.82 -4.25 -4.22
CA PRO A 83 6.16 -4.82 -4.43
C PRO A 83 6.71 -4.61 -5.85
N TRP A 84 5.83 -4.54 -6.84
CA TRP A 84 6.15 -4.32 -8.24
C TRP A 84 6.35 -2.83 -8.62
N ALA A 85 6.08 -1.88 -7.72
CA ALA A 85 6.12 -0.45 -8.03
C ALA A 85 7.54 0.15 -8.03
N LEU A 86 8.44 -0.37 -7.20
CA LEU A 86 9.80 0.13 -7.05
C LEU A 86 10.83 -0.90 -7.52
N ALA A 87 11.68 -0.53 -8.46
CA ALA A 87 12.69 -1.40 -9.07
C ALA A 87 13.97 -1.45 -8.23
N ARG A 88 13.94 -2.17 -7.10
CA ARG A 88 15.07 -2.22 -6.14
C ARG A 88 16.35 -2.80 -6.75
N ASP A 89 16.21 -3.79 -7.64
CA ASP A 89 17.32 -4.54 -8.23
C ASP A 89 17.72 -4.01 -9.64
N ALA A 90 17.25 -2.82 -10.02
CA ALA A 90 17.45 -2.26 -11.37
C ALA A 90 18.93 -2.13 -11.77
N ALA A 91 19.82 -1.79 -10.84
CA ALA A 91 21.25 -1.70 -11.12
C ALA A 91 21.86 -3.07 -11.48
N THR A 92 21.39 -4.15 -10.85
CA THR A 92 21.81 -5.52 -11.14
C THR A 92 21.35 -5.95 -12.53
N PHE A 93 20.09 -5.71 -12.87
CA PHE A 93 19.56 -5.99 -14.20
C PHE A 93 20.23 -5.16 -15.29
N THR A 94 20.62 -3.92 -14.98
CA THR A 94 21.36 -3.06 -15.92
C THR A 94 22.75 -3.60 -16.21
N ARG A 95 23.47 -4.11 -15.21
CA ARG A 95 24.77 -4.76 -15.43
C ARG A 95 24.65 -6.06 -16.19
N TYR A 96 23.60 -6.85 -15.93
CA TYR A 96 23.30 -8.04 -16.71
C TYR A 96 23.02 -7.68 -18.18
N LEU A 97 22.16 -6.69 -18.42
CA LEU A 97 21.87 -6.15 -19.75
C LEU A 97 23.15 -5.71 -20.46
N ALA A 98 24.01 -4.95 -19.78
CA ALA A 98 25.30 -4.53 -20.32
C ALA A 98 26.19 -5.73 -20.70
N SER A 99 26.22 -6.78 -19.88
CA SER A 99 27.00 -7.99 -20.17
C SER A 99 26.53 -8.73 -21.42
N VAL A 100 25.21 -8.78 -21.67
CA VAL A 100 24.63 -9.43 -22.85
C VAL A 100 24.85 -8.59 -24.12
N LEU A 101 24.89 -7.26 -23.97
CA LEU A 101 25.11 -6.32 -25.06
C LEU A 101 26.61 -6.04 -25.31
N ASP A 102 27.53 -6.83 -24.76
CA ASP A 102 28.97 -6.62 -24.85
C ASP A 102 29.39 -5.18 -24.48
N CYS A 103 28.78 -4.62 -23.43
CA CYS A 103 29.11 -3.32 -22.88
C CYS A 103 29.96 -3.45 -21.60
N PRO A 104 30.83 -2.45 -21.30
CA PRO A 104 31.59 -2.43 -20.05
C PRO A 104 30.67 -2.48 -18.82
N THR A 105 30.98 -3.33 -17.83
CA THR A 105 30.14 -3.50 -16.63
C THR A 105 30.71 -2.87 -15.36
N ARG A 106 32.00 -2.54 -15.35
CA ARG A 106 32.72 -2.04 -14.17
C ARG A 106 32.65 -0.52 -14.02
N ASP A 107 32.82 0.19 -15.13
CA ASP A 107 32.75 1.64 -15.16
C ASP A 107 31.34 2.07 -15.53
N ASN A 108 30.64 2.71 -14.59
CA ASN A 108 29.27 3.17 -14.77
C ASN A 108 29.13 4.16 -15.94
N THR A 109 30.17 4.96 -16.22
CA THR A 109 30.14 5.99 -17.27
C THR A 109 30.15 5.32 -18.64
N ALA A 110 31.17 4.50 -18.89
CA ALA A 110 31.32 3.72 -20.10
C ALA A 110 30.18 2.71 -20.32
N LEU A 111 29.62 2.16 -19.24
CA LEU A 111 28.44 1.28 -19.28
C LEU A 111 27.27 2.00 -19.93
N VAL A 112 26.88 3.14 -19.37
CA VAL A 112 25.69 3.89 -19.83
C VAL A 112 25.91 4.41 -21.26
N ASP A 113 27.09 4.94 -21.56
CA ASP A 113 27.40 5.44 -22.90
C ASP A 113 27.41 4.34 -23.96
N CYS A 114 27.89 3.14 -23.61
CA CYS A 114 27.80 1.98 -24.49
C CYS A 114 26.34 1.58 -24.74
N ILE A 115 25.51 1.48 -23.68
CA ILE A 115 24.09 1.14 -23.83
C ILE A 115 23.37 2.16 -24.73
N ARG A 116 23.66 3.46 -24.58
CA ARG A 116 23.09 4.53 -25.43
C ARG A 116 23.42 4.38 -26.92
N GLN A 117 24.54 3.75 -27.25
CA GLN A 117 24.95 3.48 -28.63
C GLN A 117 24.32 2.21 -29.21
N ARG A 118 23.70 1.35 -28.38
CA ARG A 118 23.02 0.14 -28.85
C ARG A 118 21.67 0.47 -29.45
N SER A 119 21.26 -0.34 -30.43
CA SER A 119 19.93 -0.18 -31.02
C SER A 119 18.86 -0.59 -30.00
N ILE A 120 17.71 0.08 -30.04
CA ILE A 120 16.55 -0.29 -29.20
C ILE A 120 16.16 -1.75 -29.46
N SER A 121 16.26 -2.23 -30.70
CA SER A 121 15.99 -3.63 -31.03
C SER A 121 16.92 -4.62 -30.31
N ASP A 122 18.20 -4.29 -30.15
CA ASP A 122 19.14 -5.17 -29.46
C ASP A 122 18.85 -5.20 -27.95
N ILE A 123 18.56 -4.03 -27.36
CA ILE A 123 18.16 -3.92 -25.95
C ILE A 123 16.89 -4.74 -25.68
N MET A 124 15.88 -4.61 -26.55
CA MET A 124 14.59 -5.30 -26.39
C MET A 124 14.64 -6.81 -26.63
N ARG A 125 15.68 -7.32 -27.31
CA ARG A 125 15.88 -8.76 -27.51
C ARG A 125 16.41 -9.45 -26.25
N VAL A 126 17.02 -8.70 -25.33
CA VAL A 126 17.57 -9.28 -24.11
C VAL A 126 16.44 -9.75 -23.21
N GLN A 127 16.42 -11.05 -22.94
CA GLN A 127 15.49 -11.65 -21.98
C GLN A 127 16.07 -11.49 -20.58
N LEU A 128 15.26 -10.91 -19.69
CA LEU A 128 15.61 -10.75 -18.28
C LEU A 128 14.92 -11.81 -17.45
N ASP A 129 15.69 -12.42 -16.57
CA ASP A 129 15.18 -13.35 -15.57
C ASP A 129 14.72 -12.57 -14.33
N VAL A 130 13.58 -11.90 -14.46
CA VAL A 130 13.00 -11.11 -13.36
C VAL A 130 12.27 -12.06 -12.39
N PRO A 131 12.57 -12.00 -11.08
CA PRO A 131 11.79 -12.71 -10.07
C PRO A 131 10.32 -12.29 -10.10
N ASP A 132 9.43 -13.25 -9.87
CA ASP A 132 8.00 -12.97 -9.90
C ASP A 132 7.60 -11.94 -8.84
N TYR A 133 6.54 -11.19 -9.14
CA TYR A 133 5.96 -10.11 -8.32
C TYR A 133 6.80 -8.83 -8.21
N LEU A 134 7.99 -8.80 -8.81
CA LEU A 134 8.89 -7.65 -8.82
C LEU A 134 9.02 -7.08 -10.24
N THR A 135 9.68 -5.93 -10.34
CA THR A 135 10.03 -5.31 -11.62
C THR A 135 11.53 -5.13 -11.76
N ALA A 136 12.07 -5.39 -12.95
CA ALA A 136 13.49 -5.15 -13.25
C ALA A 136 13.78 -3.67 -13.52
N PHE A 137 12.87 -3.00 -14.23
CA PHE A 137 12.99 -1.60 -14.59
C PHE A 137 11.69 -0.88 -14.25
N GLY A 138 11.82 0.24 -13.55
CA GLY A 138 10.74 1.03 -13.00
C GLY A 138 11.28 2.16 -12.12
N PRO A 139 10.42 2.86 -11.38
CA PRO A 139 10.86 3.88 -10.43
C PRO A 139 11.93 3.35 -9.45
N THR A 140 12.95 4.17 -9.19
CA THR A 140 14.07 3.88 -8.29
C THR A 140 14.28 5.04 -7.31
N ILE A 141 14.86 4.77 -6.14
CA ILE A 141 15.23 5.84 -5.19
C ILE A 141 16.53 6.45 -5.71
N ASP A 142 16.42 7.65 -6.29
CA ASP A 142 17.52 8.37 -6.93
C ASP A 142 18.00 9.59 -6.12
N GLY A 143 17.33 9.90 -5.00
CA GLY A 143 17.64 11.07 -4.17
C GLY A 143 17.13 12.40 -4.75
N ILE A 144 16.50 12.39 -5.93
CA ILE A 144 16.06 13.59 -6.65
C ILE A 144 14.55 13.54 -6.90
N VAL A 145 14.09 12.65 -7.80
CA VAL A 145 12.65 12.49 -8.08
C VAL A 145 11.99 11.75 -6.93
N ILE A 146 12.63 10.68 -6.44
CA ILE A 146 12.22 9.91 -5.27
C ILE A 146 13.35 10.04 -4.24
N PRO A 147 13.24 10.97 -3.28
CA PRO A 147 14.35 11.30 -2.38
C PRO A 147 14.74 10.17 -1.42
N SER A 148 13.78 9.36 -0.99
CA SER A 148 13.98 8.31 0.01
C SER A 148 12.86 7.26 -0.09
N GLU A 149 12.87 6.28 0.81
CA GLU A 149 11.83 5.25 0.91
C GLU A 149 10.43 5.88 1.07
N PRO A 150 9.42 5.46 0.28
CA PRO A 150 8.07 6.04 0.35
C PRO A 150 7.44 5.99 1.76
N ALA A 151 7.76 4.96 2.55
CA ALA A 151 7.29 4.83 3.93
C ALA A 151 7.82 5.96 4.83
N VAL A 152 9.08 6.35 4.63
CA VAL A 152 9.72 7.44 5.36
C VAL A 152 9.13 8.78 4.93
N LEU A 153 8.96 8.97 3.61
CA LEU A 153 8.41 10.20 3.04
C LEU A 153 6.99 10.47 3.54
N MET A 154 6.08 9.51 3.43
CA MET A 154 4.68 9.68 3.83
C MET A 154 4.50 9.76 5.35
N LYS A 155 5.38 9.15 6.14
CA LYS A 155 5.31 9.18 7.61
C LYS A 155 5.86 10.48 8.19
N ASN A 156 7.03 10.91 7.72
CA ASN A 156 7.79 12.01 8.31
C ASN A 156 7.47 13.36 7.65
N TYR A 157 7.19 13.39 6.35
CA TYR A 157 6.89 14.60 5.59
C TYR A 157 5.40 14.65 5.23
N LYS A 158 4.56 14.69 6.27
CA LYS A 158 3.10 14.67 6.13
C LYS A 158 2.56 15.79 5.25
N ASP A 159 3.20 16.97 5.28
CA ASP A 159 2.79 18.12 4.47
C ASP A 159 3.06 17.92 2.97
N LEU A 160 4.09 17.13 2.61
CA LEU A 160 4.40 16.86 1.20
C LEU A 160 3.33 15.98 0.57
N PHE A 161 2.94 14.91 1.28
CA PHE A 161 1.93 13.97 0.80
C PHE A 161 0.50 14.47 1.03
N GLY A 162 0.25 15.14 2.14
CA GLY A 162 -1.06 15.61 2.59
C GLY A 162 -1.46 16.99 2.08
N GLN A 163 -0.73 17.58 1.13
CA GLN A 163 -1.15 18.82 0.45
C GLN A 163 -2.19 18.56 -0.66
N TYR A 164 -2.39 17.31 -1.06
CA TYR A 164 -3.29 16.91 -2.14
C TYR A 164 -4.58 16.31 -1.58
N ASP A 165 -5.73 16.57 -2.19
CA ASP A 165 -6.90 15.72 -1.95
C ASP A 165 -6.70 14.37 -2.64
N LEU A 166 -7.10 13.27 -1.99
CA LEU A 166 -6.90 11.91 -2.48
C LEU A 166 -8.22 11.14 -2.59
N LEU A 167 -8.49 10.60 -3.77
CA LEU A 167 -9.46 9.53 -3.98
C LEU A 167 -8.69 8.27 -4.34
N PHE A 168 -8.91 7.17 -3.64
CA PHE A 168 -8.22 5.93 -3.94
C PHE A 168 -9.17 4.74 -3.85
N GLY A 169 -8.82 3.64 -4.52
CA GLY A 169 -9.67 2.46 -4.48
C GLY A 169 -9.05 1.24 -5.12
N VAL A 170 -9.78 0.14 -5.01
CA VAL A 170 -9.42 -1.18 -5.52
C VAL A 170 -10.65 -1.82 -6.17
N THR A 171 -10.42 -2.80 -7.02
CA THR A 171 -11.46 -3.74 -7.42
C THR A 171 -11.54 -4.87 -6.39
N LYS A 172 -12.60 -5.67 -6.48
CA LYS A 172 -12.75 -6.83 -5.60
C LYS A 172 -11.63 -7.86 -5.77
N ILE A 173 -11.22 -8.11 -7.02
CA ILE A 173 -10.16 -9.06 -7.35
C ILE A 173 -9.07 -8.37 -8.20
N GLU A 174 -7.85 -8.32 -7.67
CA GLU A 174 -6.74 -7.57 -8.29
C GLU A 174 -5.75 -8.47 -9.05
N SER A 175 -5.53 -9.70 -8.57
CA SER A 175 -4.51 -10.61 -9.11
C SER A 175 -5.04 -11.66 -10.09
N TYR A 176 -6.21 -11.41 -10.70
CA TYR A 176 -6.87 -12.35 -11.61
C TYR A 176 -6.01 -12.73 -12.83
N PHE A 177 -5.36 -11.76 -13.49
CA PHE A 177 -4.58 -11.99 -14.71
C PHE A 177 -3.27 -12.78 -14.54
N ARG A 178 -3.00 -13.31 -13.34
CA ARG A 178 -1.82 -14.15 -13.08
C ARG A 178 -2.06 -15.63 -13.38
N PHE A 179 -3.29 -16.02 -13.64
CA PHE A 179 -3.68 -17.40 -13.82
C PHE A 179 -4.14 -17.67 -15.25
N SER A 180 -4.01 -18.92 -15.68
CA SER A 180 -4.46 -19.34 -17.01
C SER A 180 -5.98 -19.55 -17.04
N ALA A 181 -6.57 -19.44 -18.24
CA ALA A 181 -7.99 -19.75 -18.45
C ALA A 181 -8.37 -21.20 -18.06
N HIS A 182 -7.39 -22.12 -18.05
CA HIS A 182 -7.60 -23.48 -17.55
C HIS A 182 -7.76 -23.51 -16.02
N GLU A 183 -6.85 -22.85 -15.29
CA GLU A 183 -6.90 -22.76 -13.83
C GLU A 183 -8.14 -21.99 -13.37
N GLU A 184 -8.57 -20.97 -14.11
CA GLU A 184 -9.82 -20.27 -13.84
C GLU A 184 -11.03 -21.20 -13.89
N LYS A 185 -11.08 -22.09 -14.89
CA LYS A 185 -12.22 -22.97 -15.12
C LYS A 185 -12.24 -24.19 -14.20
N PHE A 186 -11.08 -24.77 -13.92
CA PHE A 186 -10.95 -26.04 -13.20
C PHE A 186 -10.38 -25.91 -11.78
N GLY A 187 -9.85 -24.74 -11.43
CA GLY A 187 -9.17 -24.48 -10.18
C GLY A 187 -7.70 -24.91 -10.18
N ILE A 188 -7.09 -24.83 -9.00
CA ILE A 188 -5.70 -25.26 -8.77
C ILE A 188 -5.64 -26.27 -7.63
N ASP A 189 -4.61 -27.11 -7.64
CA ASP A 189 -4.34 -28.01 -6.53
C ASP A 189 -3.57 -27.31 -5.40
N SER A 190 -3.53 -27.95 -4.22
CA SER A 190 -2.79 -27.44 -3.07
C SER A 190 -1.30 -27.30 -3.35
N VAL A 191 -0.72 -28.20 -4.16
CA VAL A 191 0.70 -28.15 -4.51
C VAL A 191 1.02 -26.90 -5.34
N ARG A 192 0.18 -26.52 -6.31
CA ARG A 192 0.31 -25.28 -7.08
C ARG A 192 0.19 -24.06 -6.17
N ARG A 193 -0.81 -24.00 -5.28
CA ARG A 193 -0.95 -22.91 -4.29
C ARG A 193 0.32 -22.79 -3.45
N ASP A 194 0.82 -23.89 -2.92
CA ASP A 194 1.95 -23.87 -2.01
C ASP A 194 3.22 -23.36 -2.72
N ARG A 195 3.44 -23.76 -3.98
CA ARG A 195 4.53 -23.20 -4.82
C ARG A 195 4.36 -21.70 -5.06
N ILE A 196 3.14 -21.24 -5.35
CA ILE A 196 2.82 -19.82 -5.54
C ILE A 196 3.15 -19.02 -4.28
N PHE A 197 2.66 -19.46 -3.12
CA PHE A 197 2.92 -18.79 -1.84
C PHE A 197 4.39 -18.80 -1.45
N ARG A 198 5.11 -19.91 -1.67
CA ARG A 198 6.56 -19.97 -1.45
C ARG A 198 7.30 -18.96 -2.32
N THR A 199 6.91 -18.84 -3.60
CA THR A 199 7.51 -17.88 -4.55
C THR A 199 7.23 -16.44 -4.13
N LEU A 200 5.97 -16.14 -3.77
CA LEU A 200 5.55 -14.84 -3.25
C LEU A 200 6.41 -14.45 -2.05
N VAL A 201 6.48 -15.32 -1.05
CA VAL A 201 7.17 -15.03 0.20
C VAL A 201 8.66 -14.81 -0.03
N ARG A 202 9.27 -15.68 -0.84
CA ARG A 202 10.69 -15.61 -1.20
C ARG A 202 11.08 -14.30 -1.88
N ASN A 203 10.21 -13.75 -2.71
CA ASN A 203 10.53 -12.56 -3.51
C ASN A 203 10.16 -11.26 -2.80
N VAL A 204 9.03 -11.24 -2.07
CA VAL A 204 8.45 -10.01 -1.49
C VAL A 204 9.00 -9.71 -0.10
N PHE A 205 9.28 -10.71 0.73
CA PHE A 205 9.73 -10.53 2.11
C PHE A 205 11.23 -10.79 2.27
N THR A 206 11.77 -10.45 3.45
CA THR A 206 13.22 -10.53 3.71
C THR A 206 13.55 -11.39 4.93
N PHE A 207 12.76 -11.29 5.99
CA PHE A 207 13.00 -11.97 7.27
C PHE A 207 11.89 -12.96 7.60
N HIS A 208 12.26 -14.05 8.29
CA HIS A 208 11.32 -15.06 8.84
C HIS A 208 10.36 -15.62 7.77
N LEU A 209 10.92 -16.01 6.62
CA LEU A 209 10.13 -16.41 5.47
C LEU A 209 9.29 -17.66 5.76
N GLN A 210 9.81 -18.61 6.54
CA GLN A 210 9.08 -19.83 6.88
C GLN A 210 7.83 -19.54 7.72
N GLU A 211 7.96 -18.71 8.75
CA GLU A 211 6.86 -18.30 9.61
C GLU A 211 5.81 -17.51 8.82
N ILE A 212 6.25 -16.58 7.97
CA ILE A 212 5.35 -15.81 7.11
C ILE A 212 4.59 -16.75 6.16
N TYR A 213 5.27 -17.70 5.51
CA TYR A 213 4.64 -18.66 4.61
C TYR A 213 3.57 -19.51 5.32
N LEU A 214 3.90 -20.08 6.48
CA LEU A 214 2.96 -20.89 7.25
C LEU A 214 1.77 -20.05 7.73
N THR A 215 2.00 -18.79 8.09
CA THR A 215 0.93 -17.90 8.54
C THR A 215 -0.03 -17.56 7.39
N ILE A 216 0.50 -17.24 6.19
CA ILE A 216 -0.32 -16.99 4.99
C ILE A 216 -1.14 -18.23 4.65
N LEU A 217 -0.50 -19.40 4.66
CA LEU A 217 -1.16 -20.68 4.39
C LEU A 217 -2.31 -20.90 5.36
N ASN A 218 -2.09 -20.67 6.66
CA ASN A 218 -3.12 -20.83 7.68
C ASN A 218 -4.30 -19.85 7.49
N GLU A 219 -4.02 -18.59 7.15
CA GLU A 219 -5.04 -17.54 7.03
C GLU A 219 -5.93 -17.73 5.79
N TYR A 220 -5.37 -18.22 4.68
CA TYR A 220 -6.09 -18.41 3.41
C TYR A 220 -6.54 -19.86 3.16
N THR A 221 -6.46 -20.72 4.17
CA THR A 221 -7.02 -22.07 4.11
C THR A 221 -8.40 -22.06 4.75
N ASP A 222 -9.42 -22.49 4.01
CA ASP A 222 -10.73 -22.75 4.60
C ASP A 222 -10.66 -24.01 5.46
N TRP A 223 -10.60 -23.82 6.78
CA TRP A 223 -10.56 -24.90 7.77
C TRP A 223 -11.93 -25.47 8.12
N LEU A 224 -13.03 -24.88 7.63
CA LEU A 224 -14.38 -25.40 7.85
C LEU A 224 -14.61 -26.68 7.04
N HIS A 225 -13.91 -26.84 5.91
CA HIS A 225 -14.04 -27.97 5.00
C HIS A 225 -12.69 -28.70 4.85
N PRO A 226 -12.56 -29.93 5.39
CA PRO A 226 -11.32 -30.71 5.29
C PRO A 226 -10.91 -31.04 3.85
N GLU A 227 -11.89 -31.29 2.98
CA GLU A 227 -11.65 -31.49 1.55
C GLU A 227 -11.86 -30.17 0.80
N GLN A 228 -10.74 -29.58 0.37
CA GLN A 228 -10.77 -28.32 -0.37
C GLN A 228 -11.00 -28.59 -1.86
N HIS A 229 -12.10 -28.05 -2.39
CA HIS A 229 -12.36 -28.08 -3.82
C HIS A 229 -11.30 -27.23 -4.57
N PRO A 230 -10.75 -27.67 -5.72
CA PRO A 230 -9.71 -26.94 -6.45
C PRO A 230 -10.08 -25.49 -6.79
N LEU A 231 -11.37 -25.22 -7.06
CA LEU A 231 -11.86 -23.85 -7.29
C LEU A 231 -11.78 -22.97 -6.03
N ASN A 232 -12.01 -23.51 -4.83
CA ASN A 232 -11.90 -22.74 -3.59
C ASN A 232 -10.43 -22.44 -3.29
N ILE A 233 -9.53 -23.39 -3.57
CA ILE A 233 -8.07 -23.17 -3.47
C ILE A 233 -7.66 -22.05 -4.42
N PHE A 234 -8.19 -22.06 -5.66
CA PHE A 234 -7.95 -21.01 -6.64
C PHE A 234 -8.45 -19.64 -6.15
N GLU A 235 -9.72 -19.53 -5.75
CA GLU A 235 -10.33 -18.30 -5.22
C GLU A 235 -9.51 -17.70 -4.07
N THR A 236 -9.22 -18.51 -3.05
CA THR A 236 -8.46 -18.06 -1.87
C THR A 236 -7.01 -17.67 -2.20
N THR A 237 -6.38 -18.34 -3.17
CA THR A 237 -5.03 -17.98 -3.64
C THR A 237 -5.04 -16.65 -4.40
N VAL A 238 -6.04 -16.42 -5.25
CA VAL A 238 -6.23 -15.16 -5.98
C VAL A 238 -6.48 -14.00 -5.00
N GLU A 239 -7.31 -14.22 -3.98
CA GLU A 239 -7.57 -13.26 -2.90
C GLU A 239 -6.28 -12.92 -2.13
N ALA A 240 -5.49 -13.94 -1.73
CA ALA A 240 -4.23 -13.73 -1.03
C ALA A 240 -3.24 -12.87 -1.83
N LEU A 241 -3.10 -13.16 -3.14
CA LEU A 241 -2.25 -12.38 -4.02
C LEU A 241 -2.78 -10.95 -4.22
N SER A 242 -4.10 -10.79 -4.34
CA SER A 242 -4.73 -9.46 -4.44
C SER A 242 -4.46 -8.62 -3.20
N ASP A 243 -4.61 -9.23 -2.03
CA ASP A 243 -4.43 -8.57 -0.74
C ASP A 243 -2.98 -8.11 -0.55
N VAL A 244 -1.99 -8.97 -0.79
CA VAL A 244 -0.57 -8.64 -0.57
C VAL A 244 0.02 -7.70 -1.62
N LEU A 245 -0.35 -7.85 -2.89
CA LEU A 245 0.29 -7.09 -3.99
C LEU A 245 -0.34 -5.72 -4.21
N THR A 246 -1.63 -5.56 -3.90
CA THR A 246 -2.40 -4.35 -4.25
C THR A 246 -3.18 -3.81 -3.07
N VAL A 247 -4.09 -4.58 -2.46
CA VAL A 247 -5.06 -4.03 -1.49
C VAL A 247 -4.38 -3.52 -0.22
N ALA A 248 -3.55 -4.33 0.45
CA ALA A 248 -2.86 -3.89 1.66
C ALA A 248 -1.88 -2.72 1.39
N PRO A 249 -1.05 -2.72 0.33
CA PRO A 249 -0.29 -1.55 -0.08
C PRO A 249 -1.13 -0.28 -0.28
N MET A 250 -2.28 -0.39 -0.96
CA MET A 250 -3.22 0.72 -1.18
C MET A 250 -3.76 1.28 0.13
N LEU A 251 -4.28 0.43 1.02
CA LEU A 251 -4.77 0.87 2.32
C LEU A 251 -3.65 1.44 3.18
N LYS A 252 -2.41 0.94 3.08
CA LYS A 252 -1.26 1.53 3.76
C LYS A 252 -1.01 2.97 3.31
N ALA A 253 -1.08 3.25 2.01
CA ALA A 253 -0.98 4.62 1.48
C ALA A 253 -2.13 5.51 1.99
N GLY A 254 -3.39 5.05 1.89
CA GLY A 254 -4.55 5.78 2.39
C GLY A 254 -4.51 6.04 3.91
N ASN A 255 -3.98 5.10 4.69
CA ASN A 255 -3.77 5.25 6.12
C ASN A 255 -2.73 6.33 6.45
N TYR A 256 -1.64 6.45 5.68
CA TYR A 256 -0.70 7.55 5.86
C TYR A 256 -1.32 8.89 5.44
N HIS A 257 -2.06 8.91 4.34
CA HIS A 257 -2.67 10.14 3.82
C HIS A 257 -3.69 10.73 4.81
N SER A 258 -4.58 9.88 5.33
CA SER A 258 -5.62 10.28 6.29
C SER A 258 -5.09 10.73 7.66
N MET A 259 -3.79 10.60 7.93
CA MET A 259 -3.17 11.22 9.10
C MET A 259 -2.97 12.73 8.94
N SER A 260 -2.89 13.23 7.71
CA SER A 260 -2.90 14.66 7.44
C SER A 260 -4.32 15.19 7.65
N HIS A 261 -4.46 16.24 8.47
CA HIS A 261 -5.76 16.88 8.68
C HIS A 261 -6.04 17.96 7.61
N ALA A 262 -5.05 18.26 6.77
CA ALA A 262 -5.13 19.33 5.77
C ALA A 262 -5.87 18.90 4.49
N SER A 263 -5.95 17.59 4.20
CA SER A 263 -6.51 17.08 2.94
C SER A 263 -7.64 16.07 3.13
N LYS A 264 -8.50 16.00 2.12
CA LYS A 264 -9.61 15.05 2.10
C LYS A 264 -9.16 13.72 1.51
N THR A 265 -9.67 12.63 2.08
CA THR A 265 -9.37 11.27 1.61
C THR A 265 -10.66 10.50 1.36
N PHE A 266 -10.81 9.85 0.22
CA PHE A 266 -11.98 9.03 -0.11
C PHE A 266 -11.54 7.65 -0.59
N PHE A 267 -12.19 6.60 -0.08
CA PHE A 267 -11.89 5.22 -0.44
C PHE A 267 -13.09 4.56 -1.13
N TYR A 268 -12.87 3.84 -2.23
CA TYR A 268 -13.88 2.99 -2.86
C TYR A 268 -13.40 1.55 -3.04
N VAL A 269 -14.39 0.66 -3.15
CA VAL A 269 -14.21 -0.70 -3.66
C VAL A 269 -15.19 -0.90 -4.81
N PHE A 270 -14.68 -1.23 -6.00
CA PHE A 270 -15.50 -1.49 -7.17
C PHE A 270 -15.93 -2.96 -7.20
N ASP A 271 -17.24 -3.20 -7.22
CA ASP A 271 -17.88 -4.53 -7.11
C ASP A 271 -19.01 -4.63 -8.15
N HIS A 272 -18.65 -4.42 -9.41
CA HIS A 272 -19.52 -4.69 -10.55
C HIS A 272 -18.70 -5.33 -11.67
N GLN A 273 -19.21 -6.43 -12.20
CA GLN A 273 -18.67 -7.11 -13.38
C GLN A 273 -19.63 -6.86 -14.53
N THR A 274 -19.11 -6.54 -15.71
CA THR A 274 -19.95 -6.31 -16.89
C THR A 274 -20.72 -7.61 -17.24
N GLU A 275 -22.02 -7.52 -17.55
CA GLU A 275 -22.85 -8.72 -17.75
C GLU A 275 -22.39 -9.57 -18.94
N GLU A 276 -22.01 -8.92 -20.05
CA GLU A 276 -21.49 -9.55 -21.27
C GLU A 276 -19.94 -9.57 -21.25
N SER A 277 -19.34 -9.76 -20.07
CA SER A 277 -17.88 -9.87 -19.92
C SER A 277 -17.37 -11.26 -20.28
N ASP A 278 -16.15 -11.33 -20.81
CA ASP A 278 -15.46 -12.59 -21.09
C ASP A 278 -14.96 -13.29 -19.80
N TYR A 279 -15.01 -12.62 -18.65
CA TYR A 279 -14.52 -13.15 -17.36
C TYR A 279 -15.51 -14.10 -16.68
N SER A 280 -15.01 -15.08 -15.93
CA SER A 280 -15.86 -15.98 -15.16
C SER A 280 -16.71 -15.22 -14.13
N PRO A 281 -18.04 -15.41 -14.12
CA PRO A 281 -18.95 -14.72 -13.20
C PRO A 281 -18.74 -15.11 -11.73
N ARG A 282 -17.95 -16.16 -11.47
CA ARG A 282 -17.64 -16.65 -10.13
C ARG A 282 -16.71 -15.71 -9.37
N MET A 283 -15.74 -15.10 -10.04
CA MET A 283 -14.78 -14.20 -9.40
C MET A 283 -15.37 -12.81 -9.14
N GLY A 284 -16.38 -12.43 -9.91
CA GLY A 284 -16.93 -11.09 -9.87
C GLY A 284 -15.97 -10.10 -10.53
N CYS A 285 -15.84 -8.92 -9.91
CA CYS A 285 -15.11 -7.81 -10.51
C CYS A 285 -13.59 -8.01 -10.50
N VAL A 286 -12.97 -7.96 -11.68
CA VAL A 286 -11.52 -8.06 -11.88
C VAL A 286 -10.86 -6.68 -12.08
N SER A 287 -9.55 -6.61 -11.83
CA SER A 287 -8.76 -5.38 -11.98
C SER A 287 -8.96 -4.71 -13.36
N GLY A 288 -9.29 -3.43 -13.37
CA GLY A 288 -9.45 -2.64 -14.58
C GLY A 288 -10.88 -2.59 -15.14
N GLU A 289 -11.82 -3.41 -14.64
CA GLU A 289 -13.23 -3.30 -15.08
C GLU A 289 -13.86 -1.95 -14.73
N GLU A 290 -13.36 -1.25 -13.72
CA GLU A 290 -13.82 0.10 -13.36
C GLU A 290 -13.53 1.13 -14.47
N LEU A 291 -12.53 0.89 -15.32
CA LEU A 291 -12.13 1.82 -16.38
C LEU A 291 -13.23 2.01 -17.43
N ASN A 292 -14.01 0.96 -17.72
CA ASN A 292 -15.14 1.03 -18.65
C ASN A 292 -16.13 2.12 -18.22
N TYR A 293 -16.41 2.18 -16.92
CA TYR A 293 -17.40 3.09 -16.32
C TYR A 293 -16.82 4.48 -16.07
N ILE A 294 -15.52 4.59 -15.79
CA ILE A 294 -14.84 5.88 -15.58
C ILE A 294 -14.67 6.64 -16.90
N PHE A 295 -14.33 5.95 -17.99
CA PHE A 295 -14.17 6.58 -19.31
C PHE A 295 -15.47 6.70 -20.11
N GLY A 296 -16.61 6.28 -19.54
CA GLY A 296 -17.90 6.42 -20.19
C GLY A 296 -18.13 5.47 -21.37
N ALA A 297 -17.45 4.31 -21.42
CA ALA A 297 -17.61 3.33 -22.50
C ALA A 297 -19.08 2.91 -22.70
N PRO A 298 -19.91 2.72 -21.64
CA PRO A 298 -21.33 2.45 -21.82
C PRO A 298 -22.12 3.56 -22.53
N LEU A 299 -21.68 4.81 -22.47
CA LEU A 299 -22.45 5.95 -22.97
C LEU A 299 -22.23 6.22 -24.48
N VAL A 300 -21.27 5.53 -25.08
CA VAL A 300 -20.91 5.68 -26.49
C VAL A 300 -21.08 4.35 -27.23
N SER A 301 -21.24 4.41 -28.55
CA SER A 301 -21.47 3.21 -29.36
C SER A 301 -20.27 2.26 -29.40
N SER A 302 -19.05 2.81 -29.36
CA SER A 302 -17.81 2.04 -29.30
C SER A 302 -16.71 2.93 -28.74
N LEU A 303 -15.94 2.40 -27.78
CA LEU A 303 -14.77 3.07 -27.21
C LEU A 303 -13.58 2.12 -27.16
N SER A 304 -12.62 2.33 -28.07
CA SER A 304 -11.35 1.58 -28.10
C SER A 304 -11.57 0.06 -28.13
N HIS A 305 -11.11 -0.63 -27.09
CA HIS A 305 -11.15 -2.08 -26.91
C HIS A 305 -12.24 -2.53 -25.92
N PHE A 306 -13.02 -1.60 -25.37
CA PHE A 306 -14.07 -1.92 -24.41
C PHE A 306 -15.26 -2.60 -25.11
N SER A 307 -16.02 -3.38 -24.35
CA SER A 307 -17.25 -4.00 -24.84
C SER A 307 -18.20 -2.92 -25.37
N THR A 308 -19.04 -3.29 -26.33
CA THR A 308 -20.08 -2.41 -26.91
C THR A 308 -21.46 -2.68 -26.31
N ASN A 309 -21.64 -3.80 -25.62
CA ASN A 309 -22.95 -4.26 -25.15
C ASN A 309 -23.07 -4.04 -23.64
N TYR A 310 -23.82 -3.01 -23.25
CA TYR A 310 -24.12 -2.69 -21.86
C TYR A 310 -25.62 -2.62 -21.60
N THR A 311 -26.02 -2.98 -20.39
CA THR A 311 -27.39 -2.88 -19.90
C THR A 311 -27.74 -1.47 -19.47
N ARG A 312 -29.03 -1.09 -19.49
CA ARG A 312 -29.48 0.25 -19.04
C ARG A 312 -28.98 0.62 -17.64
N SER A 313 -28.89 -0.34 -16.73
CA SER A 313 -28.36 -0.12 -15.38
C SER A 313 -26.86 0.22 -15.37
N GLU A 314 -26.10 -0.28 -16.33
CA GLU A 314 -24.68 0.04 -16.51
C GLU A 314 -24.46 1.44 -17.10
N TYR A 315 -25.38 1.94 -17.93
CA TYR A 315 -25.39 3.35 -18.34
C TYR A 315 -25.54 4.26 -17.11
N SER A 316 -26.50 3.96 -16.23
CA SER A 316 -26.70 4.72 -14.99
C SER A 316 -25.50 4.63 -14.05
N LEU A 317 -24.87 3.45 -13.93
CA LEU A 317 -23.65 3.27 -13.14
C LEU A 317 -22.49 4.11 -13.69
N SER A 318 -22.26 4.07 -15.00
CA SER A 318 -21.22 4.84 -15.68
C SER A 318 -21.39 6.34 -15.45
N ARG A 319 -22.61 6.86 -15.64
CA ARG A 319 -22.93 8.26 -15.36
C ARG A 319 -22.62 8.64 -13.91
N ALA A 320 -23.03 7.82 -12.95
CA ALA A 320 -22.76 8.09 -11.54
C ALA A 320 -21.27 8.07 -11.18
N VAL A 321 -20.51 7.12 -11.71
CA VAL A 321 -19.06 7.02 -11.50
C VAL A 321 -18.34 8.25 -12.07
N MET A 322 -18.66 8.63 -13.30
CA MET A 322 -18.10 9.85 -13.91
C MET A 322 -18.48 11.12 -13.12
N THR A 323 -19.70 11.20 -12.59
CA THR A 323 -20.10 12.30 -11.71
C THR A 323 -19.22 12.35 -10.46
N TYR A 324 -18.99 11.24 -9.76
CA TYR A 324 -18.10 11.23 -8.59
C TYR A 324 -16.66 11.65 -8.93
N TRP A 325 -16.09 11.12 -10.02
CA TRP A 325 -14.73 11.44 -10.44
C TRP A 325 -14.59 12.91 -10.86
N SER A 326 -15.53 13.42 -11.65
CA SER A 326 -15.51 14.81 -12.12
C SER A 326 -15.78 15.81 -10.99
N ASN A 327 -16.68 15.50 -10.05
CA ASN A 327 -16.93 16.31 -8.87
C ASN A 327 -15.70 16.41 -7.98
N PHE A 328 -15.03 15.28 -7.77
CA PHE A 328 -13.76 15.25 -7.04
C PHE A 328 -12.69 16.05 -7.78
N ALA A 329 -12.58 15.93 -9.11
CA ALA A 329 -11.63 16.70 -9.89
C ALA A 329 -11.91 18.22 -9.81
N LYS A 330 -13.18 18.64 -9.79
CA LYS A 330 -13.59 20.05 -9.70
C LYS A 330 -13.37 20.65 -8.31
N THR A 331 -13.72 19.93 -7.24
CA THR A 331 -13.89 20.50 -5.88
C THR A 331 -13.10 19.80 -4.78
N GLY A 332 -12.58 18.60 -5.02
CA GLY A 332 -12.00 17.73 -4.00
C GLY A 332 -13.03 17.00 -3.15
N ASP A 333 -14.32 17.11 -3.47
CA ASP A 333 -15.39 16.35 -2.84
C ASP A 333 -16.20 15.61 -3.92
N PRO A 334 -16.27 14.27 -3.90
CA PRO A 334 -17.04 13.52 -4.88
C PRO A 334 -18.56 13.80 -4.78
N ASN A 335 -19.04 14.36 -3.66
CA ASN A 335 -20.46 14.64 -3.42
C ASN A 335 -20.92 16.01 -3.91
N ALA A 336 -20.05 16.82 -4.52
CA ALA A 336 -20.41 18.16 -4.94
C ALA A 336 -21.61 18.12 -5.92
N VAL A 337 -22.64 18.91 -5.65
CA VAL A 337 -23.80 19.03 -6.55
C VAL A 337 -23.61 20.29 -7.37
N PHE A 338 -23.48 20.12 -8.68
CA PHE A 338 -23.58 21.21 -9.64
C PHE A 338 -25.00 21.20 -10.18
N VAL A 339 -25.74 22.27 -9.95
CA VAL A 339 -27.06 22.46 -10.57
C VAL A 339 -26.78 23.12 -11.91
N ASP A 340 -26.84 22.36 -13.00
CA ASP A 340 -26.83 22.95 -14.33
C ASP A 340 -28.22 23.56 -14.58
N GLU A 341 -28.29 24.87 -14.81
CA GLU A 341 -29.54 25.61 -15.05
C GLU A 341 -30.27 25.14 -16.34
N ASP A 342 -29.58 24.39 -17.22
CA ASP A 342 -30.11 23.90 -18.50
C ASP A 342 -30.71 22.47 -18.45
N GLU A 343 -30.53 21.71 -17.36
CA GLU A 343 -31.04 20.32 -17.24
C GLU A 343 -32.51 20.19 -16.80
N GLU A 344 -33.22 21.30 -16.58
CA GLU A 344 -34.65 21.25 -16.19
C GLU A 344 -35.58 20.71 -17.30
N LEU A 345 -35.09 20.50 -18.52
CA LEU A 345 -35.96 20.25 -19.69
C LEU A 345 -35.98 18.81 -20.25
N GLU A 346 -35.12 17.86 -19.84
CA GLU A 346 -35.05 16.56 -20.55
C GLU A 346 -35.11 15.25 -19.76
N ASP A 347 -35.22 15.19 -18.43
CA ASP A 347 -35.23 13.87 -17.76
C ASP A 347 -36.44 13.60 -16.84
N ARG A 348 -37.62 13.46 -17.45
CA ARG A 348 -38.81 12.84 -16.80
C ARG A 348 -38.72 11.30 -16.69
N ASP A 349 -37.65 10.69 -17.21
CA ASP A 349 -37.34 9.26 -17.10
C ASP A 349 -36.05 9.00 -16.30
N SER A 350 -35.78 9.85 -15.29
CA SER A 350 -34.73 9.66 -14.29
C SER A 350 -34.90 8.29 -13.60
N THR A 351 -34.27 7.26 -14.16
CA THR A 351 -33.87 6.03 -13.48
C THR A 351 -32.85 6.42 -12.42
N ARG A 352 -33.37 6.88 -11.27
CA ARG A 352 -32.61 7.47 -10.17
C ARG A 352 -31.52 6.51 -9.69
N TYR A 353 -30.31 6.69 -10.18
CA TYR A 353 -29.14 6.37 -9.38
C TYR A 353 -29.17 7.34 -8.20
N SER A 354 -29.65 6.89 -7.04
CA SER A 354 -29.74 7.74 -5.87
C SER A 354 -28.32 8.06 -5.43
N PRO A 355 -27.88 9.34 -5.44
CA PRO A 355 -26.52 9.68 -5.05
C PRO A 355 -26.33 9.27 -3.59
N VAL A 356 -25.43 8.30 -3.39
CA VAL A 356 -25.03 7.88 -2.04
C VAL A 356 -24.02 8.90 -1.56
N SER A 357 -24.25 9.46 -0.37
CA SER A 357 -23.28 10.35 0.25
C SER A 357 -22.01 9.57 0.59
N TRP A 358 -20.93 9.87 -0.13
CA TRP A 358 -19.62 9.27 0.03
C TRP A 358 -18.87 9.96 1.16
N THR A 359 -18.86 9.32 2.33
CA THR A 359 -18.19 9.89 3.50
C THR A 359 -16.67 9.81 3.36
N GLN A 360 -15.97 10.80 3.93
CA GLN A 360 -14.51 10.81 4.00
C GLN A 360 -13.97 9.55 4.70
N TYR A 361 -12.86 9.02 4.17
CA TYR A 361 -12.09 7.94 4.73
C TYR A 361 -11.19 8.46 5.86
N ASP A 362 -11.13 7.72 6.95
CA ASP A 362 -10.18 7.90 8.03
C ASP A 362 -9.63 6.56 8.51
N ARG A 363 -8.49 6.60 9.19
CA ARG A 363 -7.84 5.38 9.71
C ARG A 363 -8.70 4.65 10.77
N LEU A 364 -9.54 5.38 11.51
CA LEU A 364 -10.31 4.84 12.62
C LEU A 364 -11.57 4.11 12.14
N HIS A 365 -12.41 4.76 11.32
CA HIS A 365 -13.66 4.18 10.86
C HIS A 365 -13.54 3.45 9.52
N GLN A 366 -12.48 3.71 8.74
CA GLN A 366 -12.17 3.04 7.47
C GLN A 366 -13.37 2.93 6.53
N ARG A 367 -14.16 4.01 6.45
CA ARG A 367 -15.38 4.06 5.64
C ARG A 367 -15.06 4.10 4.16
N TYR A 368 -15.81 3.35 3.37
CA TYR A 368 -15.61 3.28 1.93
C TYR A 368 -16.94 3.15 1.19
N LEU A 369 -16.96 3.64 -0.05
CA LEU A 369 -18.09 3.45 -0.94
C LEU A 369 -17.89 2.13 -1.70
N LEU A 370 -18.80 1.18 -1.51
CA LEU A 370 -18.89 0.03 -2.41
C LEU A 370 -19.63 0.48 -3.67
N ILE A 371 -18.93 0.53 -4.79
CA ILE A 371 -19.47 0.95 -6.08
C ILE A 371 -19.97 -0.27 -6.84
N GLY A 372 -21.25 -0.26 -7.20
CA GLY A 372 -21.85 -1.22 -8.11
C GLY A 372 -23.25 -0.78 -8.52
N LEU A 373 -24.05 -1.66 -9.11
CA LEU A 373 -25.43 -1.31 -9.52
C LEU A 373 -26.29 -0.76 -8.36
N LYS A 374 -25.98 -1.19 -7.13
CA LYS A 374 -26.56 -0.65 -5.88
C LYS A 374 -25.45 -0.24 -4.93
N SER A 375 -24.90 0.95 -5.16
CA SER A 375 -23.85 1.48 -4.31
C SER A 375 -24.30 1.69 -2.87
N LYS A 376 -23.38 1.49 -1.92
CA LYS A 376 -23.65 1.61 -0.49
C LYS A 376 -22.37 1.93 0.28
N MET A 377 -22.51 2.73 1.33
CA MET A 377 -21.43 2.94 2.29
C MET A 377 -21.22 1.69 3.14
N ARG A 378 -19.95 1.36 3.37
CA ARG A 378 -19.46 0.28 4.21
C ARG A 378 -18.26 0.77 5.01
N ASP A 379 -17.78 -0.05 5.92
CA ASP A 379 -16.61 0.20 6.74
C ASP A 379 -15.74 -1.06 6.79
N HIS A 380 -14.46 -0.89 7.12
CA HIS A 380 -13.58 -2.01 7.45
C HIS A 380 -13.47 -3.09 6.35
N TYR A 381 -13.18 -2.67 5.12
CA TYR A 381 -13.00 -3.59 3.99
C TYR A 381 -11.98 -4.69 4.34
N HIS A 382 -12.39 -5.96 4.30
CA HIS A 382 -11.53 -7.13 4.59
C HIS A 382 -10.75 -7.01 5.92
N SER A 383 -11.32 -6.38 6.95
CA SER A 383 -10.58 -5.96 8.15
C SER A 383 -9.75 -7.01 8.85
N HIS A 384 -10.23 -8.26 8.94
CA HIS A 384 -9.47 -9.37 9.52
C HIS A 384 -8.16 -9.63 8.73
N ARG A 385 -8.28 -9.86 7.42
CA ARG A 385 -7.13 -10.11 6.52
C ARG A 385 -6.22 -8.89 6.37
N LEU A 386 -6.80 -7.69 6.30
CA LEU A 386 -6.00 -6.47 6.20
C LEU A 386 -5.28 -6.14 7.51
N SER A 387 -5.86 -6.47 8.68
CA SER A 387 -5.15 -6.36 9.95
C SER A 387 -3.92 -7.27 9.97
N PHE A 388 -4.07 -8.50 9.47
CA PHE A 388 -2.99 -9.46 9.27
C PHE A 388 -1.86 -8.89 8.39
N TRP A 389 -2.17 -8.36 7.20
CA TRP A 389 -1.16 -7.80 6.29
C TRP A 389 -0.55 -6.48 6.74
N LEU A 390 -1.32 -5.62 7.42
CA LEU A 390 -0.86 -4.28 7.82
C LEU A 390 -0.13 -4.27 9.17
N HIS A 391 -0.35 -5.28 10.03
CA HIS A 391 0.22 -5.31 11.38
C HIS A 391 1.04 -6.58 11.68
N LEU A 392 0.49 -7.78 11.46
CA LEU A 392 1.17 -9.02 11.84
C LEU A 392 2.38 -9.29 10.95
N ILE A 393 2.19 -9.35 9.62
CA ILE A 393 3.27 -9.62 8.67
C ILE A 393 4.43 -8.62 8.80
N PRO A 394 4.21 -7.30 8.89
CA PRO A 394 5.29 -6.34 9.11
C PRO A 394 6.00 -6.47 10.47
N SER A 395 5.39 -7.13 11.45
CA SER A 395 6.03 -7.43 12.74
C SER A 395 6.92 -8.67 12.65
N LEU A 396 6.54 -9.67 11.85
CA LEU A 396 7.35 -10.85 11.54
C LEU A 396 8.52 -10.52 10.60
N ASN A 397 8.30 -9.68 9.59
CA ASN A 397 9.31 -9.30 8.60
C ASN A 397 10.27 -8.23 9.13
N ARG A 398 10.98 -8.54 10.22
CA ARG A 398 12.02 -7.71 10.83
C ARG A 398 13.22 -8.59 11.20
N PRO A 399 14.44 -8.03 11.25
CA PRO A 399 15.57 -8.77 11.79
C PRO A 399 15.30 -9.11 13.26
N GLY A 400 15.63 -10.34 13.66
CA GLY A 400 15.54 -10.76 15.07
C GLY A 400 16.61 -10.10 15.94
N GLU A 401 16.53 -10.31 17.25
CA GLU A 401 17.57 -9.87 18.18
C GLU A 401 18.79 -10.82 18.09
N GLY A 402 19.94 -10.30 17.64
CA GLY A 402 21.22 -11.01 17.57
C GLY A 402 21.75 -11.24 16.16
N ASN A 403 23.03 -11.61 16.05
CA ASN A 403 23.67 -11.97 14.78
C ASN A 403 23.26 -13.40 14.37
N LEU A 404 22.06 -13.54 13.83
CA LEU A 404 21.56 -14.80 13.28
C LEU A 404 22.13 -15.04 11.88
N SER A 405 22.39 -16.32 11.55
CA SER A 405 22.79 -16.70 10.19
C SER A 405 21.69 -16.33 9.21
N TYR A 406 22.08 -15.97 7.98
CA TYR A 406 21.16 -15.73 6.89
C TYR A 406 20.14 -16.85 6.69
N ASP A 407 20.60 -18.10 6.81
CA ASP A 407 19.78 -19.30 6.62
C ASP A 407 18.60 -19.38 7.59
N HIS A 408 18.69 -18.73 8.76
CA HIS A 408 17.60 -18.66 9.73
C HIS A 408 16.35 -17.97 9.17
N HIS A 409 16.51 -17.04 8.24
CA HIS A 409 15.38 -16.30 7.67
C HIS A 409 14.77 -17.00 6.46
N MET A 410 15.33 -18.09 5.98
CA MET A 410 14.96 -18.72 4.72
C MET A 410 13.75 -19.63 4.89
N LEU A 411 13.10 -19.98 3.77
CA LEU A 411 12.14 -21.08 3.76
C LEU A 411 12.87 -22.40 4.06
N ASP A 412 12.14 -23.34 4.65
CA ASP A 412 12.57 -24.73 4.67
C ASP A 412 12.85 -25.16 3.22
N ASP A 413 13.85 -26.03 3.04
CA ASP A 413 14.26 -26.56 1.74
C ASP A 413 14.41 -25.52 0.60
N HIS A 414 14.80 -24.28 0.93
CA HIS A 414 14.88 -23.15 -0.02
C HIS A 414 15.77 -23.40 -1.25
N ASN A 415 16.72 -24.33 -1.17
CA ASN A 415 17.60 -24.72 -2.28
C ASN A 415 16.89 -25.58 -3.33
N ASN A 416 15.72 -26.13 -3.03
CA ASN A 416 14.95 -26.94 -3.96
C ASN A 416 14.05 -26.07 -4.85
N LEU A 417 14.56 -25.71 -6.03
CA LEU A 417 13.86 -24.88 -7.00
C LEU A 417 12.49 -25.44 -7.46
N ARG A 418 12.25 -26.75 -7.31
CA ARG A 418 10.96 -27.37 -7.67
C ARG A 418 9.81 -27.03 -6.72
N THR A 419 10.13 -26.47 -5.55
CA THR A 419 9.13 -26.02 -4.58
C THR A 419 8.60 -24.62 -4.86
N TYR A 420 9.08 -23.98 -5.92
CA TYR A 420 8.64 -22.68 -6.37
C TYR A 420 7.92 -22.79 -7.70
N ASP A 421 7.07 -21.81 -7.95
CA ASP A 421 6.22 -21.77 -9.12
C ASP A 421 6.91 -21.11 -10.32
N GLY A 422 7.68 -20.06 -10.03
CA GLY A 422 8.46 -19.35 -11.02
C GLY A 422 9.78 -18.84 -10.46
N LYS A 423 10.25 -17.71 -10.97
CA LYS A 423 11.62 -17.24 -10.70
C LYS A 423 11.70 -16.63 -9.31
N VAL A 424 12.71 -17.06 -8.57
CA VAL A 424 12.96 -16.60 -7.20
C VAL A 424 14.25 -15.79 -7.11
N ARG A 425 14.31 -14.89 -6.12
CA ARG A 425 15.55 -14.18 -5.79
C ARG A 425 16.59 -15.14 -5.22
N ASP A 426 17.83 -15.01 -5.69
CA ASP A 426 18.98 -15.73 -5.14
C ASP A 426 19.17 -15.40 -3.66
N THR A 427 19.01 -14.12 -3.30
CA THR A 427 18.97 -13.66 -1.92
C THR A 427 17.70 -12.82 -1.64
N PRO A 428 16.81 -13.17 -0.69
CA PRO A 428 15.84 -12.25 -0.12
C PRO A 428 16.55 -10.99 0.35
N GLY A 429 16.23 -9.87 -0.30
CA GLY A 429 16.61 -8.49 0.03
C GLY A 429 18.01 -8.31 0.59
N ASP A 430 18.94 -7.85 -0.25
CA ASP A 430 20.28 -7.36 0.11
C ASP A 430 20.32 -6.74 1.53
N ILE A 431 20.64 -7.58 2.54
CA ILE A 431 20.62 -7.25 3.97
C ILE A 431 21.56 -6.07 4.26
N SER A 432 22.49 -5.81 3.34
CA SER A 432 23.48 -4.75 3.38
C SER A 432 22.91 -3.32 3.32
N LYS A 433 21.68 -3.11 2.81
CA LYS A 433 21.11 -1.75 2.66
C LYS A 433 20.01 -1.37 3.64
N VAL A 434 19.46 -2.34 4.39
CA VAL A 434 18.38 -2.07 5.35
C VAL A 434 18.91 -1.61 6.72
N VAL A 435 20.23 -1.68 6.94
CA VAL A 435 20.86 -1.37 8.26
C VAL A 435 21.39 0.06 8.38
N THR A 436 21.45 0.85 7.30
CA THR A 436 21.88 2.25 7.42
C THR A 436 20.68 3.18 7.33
N GLU A 437 20.11 3.52 8.49
CA GLU A 437 19.39 4.77 8.71
C GLU A 437 20.36 5.96 8.52
N GLU A 438 20.88 6.18 7.32
CA GLU A 438 21.45 7.48 6.99
C GLU A 438 20.31 8.38 6.52
N VAL A 439 19.88 9.26 7.42
CA VAL A 439 18.95 10.36 7.15
C VAL A 439 19.61 11.27 6.12
N PHE A 440 19.27 11.06 4.84
CA PHE A 440 19.60 12.02 3.79
C PHE A 440 18.69 13.23 3.94
N TYR A 441 19.24 14.33 4.44
CA TYR A 441 18.56 15.62 4.38
C TYR A 441 18.62 16.11 2.93
N PRO A 442 17.48 16.32 2.24
CA PRO A 442 17.51 16.97 0.95
C PRO A 442 18.11 18.38 1.13
N PRO A 443 18.97 18.85 0.21
CA PRO A 443 19.50 20.20 0.27
C PRO A 443 18.35 21.23 0.22
N PRO A 444 18.52 22.41 0.84
CA PRO A 444 17.52 23.47 0.75
C PRO A 444 17.27 23.82 -0.71
N LEU A 445 16.02 23.74 -1.16
CA LEU A 445 15.63 24.09 -2.53
C LEU A 445 15.90 25.59 -2.78
N PRO A 446 16.38 25.97 -3.98
CA PRO A 446 16.55 27.37 -4.35
C PRO A 446 15.18 28.07 -4.38
N MET A 447 15.08 29.21 -3.70
CA MET A 447 13.89 30.06 -3.76
C MET A 447 13.63 30.55 -5.18
N PRO A 448 12.37 30.70 -5.61
CA PRO A 448 12.04 31.25 -6.92
C PRO A 448 12.59 32.68 -7.03
N THR A 449 13.45 32.88 -8.03
CA THR A 449 14.00 34.18 -8.37
C THR A 449 12.87 35.06 -8.91
N ILE A 450 12.34 35.96 -8.08
CA ILE A 450 11.45 37.03 -8.54
C ILE A 450 12.30 37.98 -9.39
N ALA A 451 11.94 38.11 -10.67
CA ALA A 451 12.54 39.10 -11.55
C ALA A 451 12.26 40.53 -11.02
N PRO A 452 13.26 41.40 -10.87
CA PRO A 452 13.02 42.76 -10.42
C PRO A 452 12.49 43.64 -11.56
N THR A 453 11.32 44.23 -11.36
CA THR A 453 10.82 45.38 -12.15
C THR A 453 11.60 46.66 -11.78
N PRO A 454 11.76 47.62 -12.72
CA PRO A 454 12.69 48.73 -12.55
C PRO A 454 12.07 49.98 -11.90
N HIS A 455 12.97 50.78 -11.31
CA HIS A 455 12.87 52.19 -10.88
C HIS A 455 12.50 52.47 -9.40
N SER A 456 13.44 53.03 -8.64
CA SER A 456 13.67 54.49 -8.61
C SER A 456 14.78 54.87 -7.62
N THR A 457 15.63 55.77 -8.07
CA THR A 457 16.85 56.29 -7.43
C THR A 457 16.52 57.26 -6.30
N THR A 458 16.96 57.00 -5.06
CA THR A 458 17.19 58.07 -4.09
C THR A 458 18.34 57.76 -3.13
N GLN A 459 19.39 58.55 -3.31
CA GLN A 459 20.56 58.89 -2.48
C GLN A 459 20.78 58.24 -1.10
N MET A 460 22.04 57.78 -0.92
CA MET A 460 22.73 57.57 0.36
C MET A 460 23.08 58.90 1.07
N PRO A 461 23.41 58.82 2.37
CA PRO A 461 24.69 59.34 2.82
C PRO A 461 25.53 58.32 3.61
N GLU A 462 26.84 58.51 3.50
CA GLU A 462 27.94 57.64 3.97
C GLU A 462 28.28 57.75 5.48
N VAL A 463 29.11 56.78 5.89
CA VAL A 463 30.13 56.77 6.97
C VAL A 463 29.71 56.20 8.35
N SER A 464 30.18 54.98 8.67
CA SER A 464 31.33 54.76 9.57
C SER A 464 31.43 53.29 10.00
N THR A 465 32.58 52.67 9.71
CA THR A 465 33.00 51.36 10.21
C THR A 465 33.30 51.39 11.71
N ARG A 466 32.68 50.49 12.49
CA ARG A 466 33.27 49.95 13.74
C ARG A 466 32.87 48.48 13.90
N GLN A 467 33.88 47.61 13.88
CA GLN A 467 33.81 46.23 14.33
C GLN A 467 33.56 46.19 15.84
N SER A 468 32.63 45.35 16.28
CA SER A 468 32.54 44.90 17.66
C SER A 468 32.34 43.40 17.67
N GLN A 469 33.43 42.68 17.97
CA GLN A 469 33.45 41.27 18.31
C GLN A 469 32.81 41.08 19.69
N ILE A 470 31.83 40.19 19.81
CA ILE A 470 31.38 39.65 21.09
C ILE A 470 31.92 38.23 21.20
N VAL A 471 32.82 38.03 22.15
CA VAL A 471 33.41 36.75 22.57
C VAL A 471 32.59 36.22 23.75
N VAL A 472 32.11 34.97 23.68
CA VAL A 472 31.65 34.24 24.88
C VAL A 472 32.45 32.94 25.00
N LYS A 473 33.19 32.86 26.12
CA LYS A 473 34.10 31.79 26.55
C LYS A 473 33.34 30.53 27.00
N LEU A 474 33.78 29.37 26.54
CA LEU A 474 33.52 28.06 27.15
C LEU A 474 34.51 27.81 28.30
N LYS A 475 34.00 27.24 29.41
CA LYS A 475 34.73 26.99 30.66
C LYS A 475 34.89 25.48 30.84
N HIS A 476 36.12 24.99 30.79
CA HIS A 476 36.53 23.69 31.35
C HIS A 476 36.98 23.85 32.81
N PRO A 477 36.91 22.79 33.62
CA PRO A 477 37.85 22.59 34.71
C PRO A 477 38.62 21.25 34.59
N SER A 478 39.95 21.36 34.61
CA SER A 478 40.93 20.39 35.16
C SER A 478 41.08 20.72 36.68
N ALA A 479 41.69 19.95 37.60
CA ALA A 479 42.74 18.93 37.61
C ALA A 479 42.57 18.10 38.93
N GLU A 480 43.29 17.01 39.23
CA GLU A 480 44.68 17.00 39.73
C GLU A 480 45.34 15.61 39.65
N LEU A 481 46.67 15.62 39.56
CA LEU A 481 47.61 14.49 39.47
C LEU A 481 48.00 13.91 40.84
N ALA A 482 48.42 12.64 40.86
CA ALA A 482 49.55 12.17 41.67
C ALA A 482 50.28 11.00 40.97
N GLU A 483 51.61 11.07 40.96
CA GLU A 483 52.58 10.15 40.33
C GLU A 483 52.97 8.96 41.23
N ALA A 484 53.45 7.86 40.60
CA ALA A 484 54.59 6.97 40.97
C ALA A 484 54.39 5.61 40.26
N ASP A 485 55.18 5.27 39.22
CA ASP A 485 56.49 4.59 39.21
C ASP A 485 56.40 3.04 39.31
N GLY A 486 57.18 2.32 38.48
CA GLY A 486 57.52 0.90 38.68
C GLY A 486 57.05 -0.17 37.67
N SER A 487 57.94 -0.50 36.73
CA SER A 487 58.40 -1.83 36.23
C SER A 487 57.48 -3.08 36.17
N ALA A 488 57.69 -3.83 35.09
CA ALA A 488 57.31 -5.22 34.82
C ALA A 488 57.74 -6.25 35.89
N ASP A 489 56.97 -7.36 36.05
CA ASP A 489 57.49 -8.74 35.99
C ASP A 489 56.36 -9.80 35.95
N ASN A 490 56.77 -10.98 35.50
CA ASN A 490 56.11 -12.29 35.35
C ASN A 490 55.37 -12.85 36.58
N GLY A 491 54.48 -13.83 36.33
CA GLY A 491 53.97 -14.68 37.41
C GLY A 491 52.96 -15.75 36.96
N THR A 492 53.45 -16.77 36.28
CA THR A 492 52.81 -18.08 36.06
C THR A 492 52.37 -18.74 37.37
N TYR A 493 51.18 -19.36 37.40
CA TYR A 493 50.97 -20.65 38.08
C TYR A 493 49.89 -21.47 37.37
N VAL A 494 50.33 -22.61 36.84
CA VAL A 494 49.56 -23.78 36.43
C VAL A 494 49.60 -24.77 37.60
N ILE A 495 48.56 -25.57 37.82
CA ILE A 495 48.54 -27.05 37.92
C ILE A 495 47.12 -27.50 38.35
N GLU A 496 46.50 -28.29 37.47
CA GLU A 496 45.73 -29.57 37.65
C GLU A 496 45.08 -29.85 39.02
N GLY A 497 43.88 -30.45 39.14
CA GLY A 497 43.05 -31.24 38.24
C GLY A 497 41.98 -31.98 39.08
N SER A 498 41.24 -32.89 38.44
CA SER A 498 40.28 -33.88 38.98
C SER A 498 38.80 -33.45 39.20
N GLU A 499 37.96 -33.89 38.25
CA GLU A 499 36.66 -34.53 38.50
C GLU A 499 36.87 -35.89 39.21
N PRO A 500 35.89 -36.52 39.93
CA PRO A 500 34.53 -36.75 39.42
C PRO A 500 33.36 -36.96 40.45
N THR A 501 32.18 -37.23 39.88
CA THR A 501 31.00 -37.99 40.41
C THR A 501 29.95 -37.37 41.36
N SER A 502 28.74 -37.23 40.80
CA SER A 502 27.38 -37.60 41.28
C SER A 502 26.83 -37.26 42.68
N ALA A 503 25.67 -36.60 42.61
CA ALA A 503 24.42 -36.80 43.38
C ALA A 503 24.15 -36.02 44.69
N SER A 504 22.95 -35.42 44.66
CA SER A 504 22.01 -35.03 45.73
C SER A 504 22.27 -33.82 46.64
N VAL A 505 21.44 -32.79 46.42
CA VAL A 505 20.52 -32.12 47.38
C VAL A 505 21.13 -31.62 48.70
N GLU A 506 21.23 -30.28 48.90
CA GLU A 506 20.31 -29.48 49.72
C GLU A 506 20.74 -27.99 49.87
N ARG A 507 19.76 -27.12 50.19
CA ARG A 507 19.79 -25.69 50.56
C ARG A 507 19.98 -24.68 49.41
N THR A 508 19.27 -23.56 49.30
CA THR A 508 18.54 -22.76 50.29
C THR A 508 17.46 -21.96 49.56
N THR A 509 16.28 -21.89 50.13
CA THR A 509 15.19 -20.99 49.74
C THR A 509 15.56 -19.54 50.03
N VAL A 510 15.57 -18.68 49.01
CA VAL A 510 15.39 -17.23 49.15
C VAL A 510 14.14 -16.88 48.35
N VAL A 511 13.06 -16.62 49.08
CA VAL A 511 11.79 -16.12 48.55
C VAL A 511 11.98 -14.64 48.22
N SER A 512 11.70 -14.26 46.97
CA SER A 512 11.44 -12.87 46.57
C SER A 512 10.09 -12.81 45.85
N SER A 513 9.18 -12.09 46.50
CA SER A 513 7.86 -11.59 46.11
C SER A 513 7.43 -11.68 44.63
N SER A 514 6.54 -12.63 44.33
CA SER A 514 5.63 -12.57 43.17
C SER A 514 4.22 -13.11 43.47
N ALA A 515 3.91 -13.44 44.73
CA ALA A 515 2.67 -14.13 45.09
C ALA A 515 1.49 -13.21 45.44
N PHE A 516 1.66 -11.88 45.45
CA PHE A 516 0.58 -10.95 45.84
C PHE A 516 -0.31 -10.48 44.67
N ASP A 517 0.13 -10.61 43.42
CA ASP A 517 -0.67 -10.17 42.26
C ASP A 517 -1.54 -11.27 41.64
N MET A 518 -1.23 -12.56 41.82
CA MET A 518 -1.98 -13.63 41.14
C MET A 518 -3.40 -13.86 41.70
N GLY A 519 -3.69 -13.41 42.93
CA GLY A 519 -5.01 -13.57 43.57
C GLY A 519 -6.06 -12.54 43.16
N ILE A 520 -5.65 -11.33 42.76
CA ILE A 520 -6.57 -10.23 42.43
C ILE A 520 -7.08 -10.36 40.97
N TYR A 521 -6.23 -10.83 40.05
CA TYR A 521 -6.64 -11.05 38.66
C TYR A 521 -7.66 -12.18 38.50
N SER A 522 -7.57 -13.23 39.31
CA SER A 522 -8.51 -14.37 39.23
C SER A 522 -9.92 -13.99 39.71
N THR A 523 -10.06 -13.11 40.69
CA THR A 523 -11.37 -12.67 41.22
C THR A 523 -12.00 -11.62 40.30
N ALA A 524 -11.23 -10.69 39.77
CA ALA A 524 -11.73 -9.70 38.80
C ALA A 524 -12.24 -10.39 37.51
N LEU A 525 -11.48 -11.33 36.95
CA LEU A 525 -11.85 -12.05 35.73
C LEU A 525 -13.12 -12.90 35.91
N SER A 526 -13.25 -13.59 37.05
CA SER A 526 -14.44 -14.41 37.33
C SER A 526 -15.69 -13.56 37.56
N VAL A 527 -15.56 -12.39 38.19
CA VAL A 527 -16.67 -11.43 38.32
C VAL A 527 -17.07 -10.88 36.95
N THR A 528 -16.11 -10.52 36.09
CA THR A 528 -16.42 -10.02 34.73
C THR A 528 -17.14 -11.07 33.89
N ILE A 529 -16.70 -12.34 33.95
CA ILE A 529 -17.37 -13.44 33.25
C ILE A 529 -18.78 -13.66 33.80
N ALA A 530 -18.96 -13.67 35.12
CA ALA A 530 -20.28 -13.85 35.74
C ALA A 530 -21.26 -12.72 35.37
N VAL A 531 -20.80 -11.47 35.35
CA VAL A 531 -21.61 -10.32 34.91
C VAL A 531 -21.94 -10.41 33.42
N GLY A 532 -20.98 -10.81 32.58
CA GLY A 532 -21.18 -11.03 31.15
C GLY A 532 -22.23 -12.11 30.85
N CYS A 533 -22.14 -13.26 31.52
CA CYS A 533 -23.13 -14.33 31.38
C CYS A 533 -24.52 -13.90 31.86
N SER A 534 -24.60 -13.13 32.94
CA SER A 534 -25.87 -12.63 33.49
C SER A 534 -26.56 -11.66 32.53
N LEU A 535 -25.80 -10.75 31.91
CA LEU A 535 -26.33 -9.82 30.89
C LEU A 535 -26.80 -10.55 29.62
N LEU A 536 -26.10 -11.62 29.23
CA LEU A 536 -26.51 -12.44 28.09
C LEU A 536 -27.83 -13.17 28.35
N ILE A 537 -27.98 -13.76 29.54
CA ILE A 537 -29.25 -14.40 29.95
C ILE A 537 -30.38 -13.37 30.02
N LEU A 538 -30.13 -12.17 30.57
CA LEU A 538 -31.10 -11.09 30.61
C LEU A 538 -31.58 -10.70 29.20
N ASN A 539 -30.65 -10.55 28.25
CA ASN A 539 -30.99 -10.24 26.86
C ASN A 539 -31.83 -11.35 26.21
N VAL A 540 -31.49 -12.62 26.44
CA VAL A 540 -32.27 -13.75 25.93
C VAL A 540 -33.70 -13.74 26.50
N LEU A 541 -33.86 -13.45 27.80
CA LEU A 541 -35.17 -13.37 28.43
C LEU A 541 -36.00 -12.17 27.92
N ILE A 542 -35.37 -11.02 27.67
CA ILE A 542 -36.03 -9.85 27.06
C ILE A 542 -36.50 -10.21 25.65
N PHE A 543 -35.65 -10.82 24.82
CA PHE A 543 -36.04 -11.25 23.48
C PHE A 543 -37.15 -12.30 23.49
N ALA A 544 -37.10 -13.27 24.41
CA ALA A 544 -38.17 -14.24 24.58
C ALA A 544 -39.48 -13.58 25.02
N GLY A 545 -39.43 -12.59 25.91
CA GLY A 545 -40.59 -11.81 26.35
C GLY A 545 -41.21 -10.99 25.21
N VAL A 546 -40.38 -10.30 24.42
CA VAL A 546 -40.83 -9.54 23.23
C VAL A 546 -41.42 -10.49 22.18
N TYR A 547 -40.81 -11.66 21.96
CA TYR A 547 -41.31 -12.66 21.04
C TYR A 547 -42.67 -13.21 21.49
N TYR A 548 -42.81 -13.53 22.77
CA TYR A 548 -44.06 -13.98 23.36
C TYR A 548 -45.16 -12.92 23.28
N GLN A 549 -44.83 -11.65 23.54
CA GLN A 549 -45.78 -10.55 23.44
C GLN A 549 -46.21 -10.29 21.99
N ARG A 550 -45.29 -10.42 21.03
CA ARG A 550 -45.61 -10.34 19.60
C ARG A 550 -46.56 -11.44 19.17
N ASP A 551 -46.34 -12.67 19.64
CA ASP A 551 -47.18 -13.81 19.30
C ASP A 551 -48.58 -13.71 19.95
N ARG A 552 -48.65 -13.25 21.21
CA ARG A 552 -49.91 -12.96 21.89
C ARG A 552 -50.75 -11.90 21.16
N ASN A 553 -50.11 -10.80 20.74
CA ASN A 553 -50.79 -9.76 19.96
C ASN A 553 -51.29 -10.29 18.61
N ARG A 554 -50.56 -11.23 17.99
CA ARG A 554 -50.94 -11.88 16.74
C ARG A 554 -52.16 -12.79 16.92
N MET A 555 -52.25 -13.51 18.04
CA MET A 555 -53.42 -14.31 18.40
C MET A 555 -54.64 -13.45 18.72
N GLU A 556 -54.47 -12.33 19.45
CA GLU A 556 -55.58 -11.38 19.72
C GLU A 556 -56.12 -10.76 18.41
N LEU A 557 -55.25 -10.41 17.46
CA LEU A 557 -55.63 -9.95 16.11
C LEU A 557 -56.36 -11.03 15.30
N ALA A 558 -55.98 -12.30 15.44
CA ALA A 558 -56.66 -13.42 14.79
C ALA A 558 -58.06 -13.65 15.36
N LEU A 559 -58.22 -13.53 16.69
CA LEU A 559 -59.51 -13.62 17.38
C LEU A 559 -60.46 -12.47 17.03
N GLN A 560 -59.95 -11.24 16.90
CA GLN A 560 -60.75 -10.11 16.42
C GLN A 560 -61.22 -10.31 14.98
N LYS A 561 -60.36 -10.82 14.08
CA LYS A 561 -60.76 -11.12 12.70
C LYS A 561 -61.82 -12.23 12.62
N ALA A 562 -61.75 -13.25 13.49
CA ALA A 562 -62.76 -14.29 13.57
C ALA A 562 -64.13 -13.78 14.06
N ASN A 563 -64.15 -12.88 15.05
CA ASN A 563 -65.40 -12.29 15.56
C ASN A 563 -66.07 -11.33 14.56
N PHE A 564 -65.29 -10.63 13.72
CA PHE A 564 -65.83 -9.79 12.65
C PHE A 564 -66.49 -10.60 11.52
N GLN A 565 -66.06 -11.85 11.27
CA GLN A 565 -66.70 -12.72 10.27
C GLN A 565 -68.02 -13.33 10.73
N VAL A 566 -68.26 -13.46 12.04
CA VAL A 566 -69.50 -14.02 12.59
C VAL A 566 -70.60 -12.95 12.78
N SER A 567 -70.23 -11.67 12.83
CA SER A 567 -71.16 -10.55 13.06
C SER A 567 -71.69 -9.90 11.78
N GLY A 568 -71.29 -10.40 10.60
CA GLY A 568 -71.64 -9.87 9.28
C GLY A 568 -72.56 -10.78 8.45
N LEU A 569 -73.28 -11.70 9.10
CA LEU A 569 -74.29 -12.59 8.51
C LEU A 569 -75.66 -12.35 9.15
#